data_AF-A0A9W5VPD4-F1
#
_entry.id   AF-A0A9W5VPD4-F1
#
_cell.length_a   1.000
_cell.length_b   1.000
_cell.length_c   1.000
_cell.angle_alpha   90.00
_cell.angle_beta   90.00
_cell.angle_gamma   90.00
#
_symmetry.space_group_name_H-M   'P 1'
#
loop_
_entity.id
_entity.type
_entity.pdbx_description
1 polymer ?
#
loop_
_entity_poly.entity_id
_entity_poly.type
_entity_poly.pdbx_seq_one_letter_code
_entity_poly.pdbx_strand_id
1 'polypeptide(L)'
;MRSLQKGKVLSNTSKAEYQMVKIYYSDGHRYIRIHQLVANAFVEKTEGKNYINHIDANKHNNRADNLEWVTQKENIAHAWKMGLCRSAATGEGNHNSKLTADDVRWIRANDRTTNGGKMSRQEMANILGVSNVAVTKIANRKAWKHID
;
A
#
# COMPACT_ATOMS: atom_id res chain seq x y z
N MET A 1 0.63 29.38 -5.66
CA MET A 1 -0.56 29.99 -5.03
C MET A 1 -0.16 31.23 -4.23
N ARG A 2 -0.94 32.31 -4.31
CA ARG A 2 -0.62 33.62 -3.71
C ARG A 2 -1.67 34.00 -2.67
N SER A 3 -1.24 34.52 -1.52
CA SER A 3 -2.14 35.08 -0.50
C SER A 3 -2.65 36.44 -0.95
N LEU A 4 -3.97 36.64 -0.94
CA LEU A 4 -4.59 37.93 -1.26
C LEU A 4 -4.42 38.96 -0.13
N GLN A 5 -4.38 38.52 1.14
CA GLN A 5 -4.18 39.41 2.29
C GLN A 5 -2.72 39.86 2.44
N LYS A 6 -1.76 38.96 2.21
CA LYS A 6 -0.33 39.26 2.45
C LYS A 6 0.45 39.56 1.16
N GLY A 7 -0.17 39.38 -0.01
CA GLY A 7 0.47 39.57 -1.32
C GLY A 7 1.63 38.62 -1.64
N LYS A 8 1.95 37.66 -0.76
CA LYS A 8 3.09 36.74 -0.85
C LYS A 8 2.69 35.39 -1.44
N VAL A 9 3.63 34.73 -2.12
CA VAL A 9 3.50 33.33 -2.52
C VAL A 9 3.53 32.47 -1.27
N LEU A 10 2.57 31.54 -1.14
CA LEU A 10 2.54 30.60 -0.03
C LEU A 10 3.71 29.62 -0.16
N SER A 11 4.52 29.49 0.88
CA SER A 11 5.63 28.53 0.93
C SER A 11 5.10 27.11 1.11
N ASN A 12 5.71 26.17 0.37
CA ASN A 12 5.45 24.75 0.56
C ASN A 12 6.06 24.30 1.89
N THR A 13 5.28 23.57 2.66
CA THR A 13 5.75 22.91 3.89
C THR A 13 5.64 21.40 3.68
N SER A 14 6.70 20.69 3.24
CA SER A 14 6.67 19.23 3.42
C SER A 14 8.04 18.58 3.65
N LYS A 15 8.09 17.78 4.74
CA LYS A 15 8.83 16.51 4.90
C LYS A 15 7.94 15.29 4.59
N ALA A 16 6.74 15.53 4.06
CA ALA A 16 5.70 14.53 3.82
C ALA A 16 5.62 14.17 2.33
N GLU A 17 5.01 13.02 2.03
CA GLU A 17 4.90 12.45 0.69
C GLU A 17 4.21 13.35 -0.35
N TYR A 18 3.38 14.31 0.10
CA TYR A 18 2.72 15.30 -0.75
C TYR A 18 3.03 16.73 -0.30
N GLN A 19 3.18 17.64 -1.27
CA GLN A 19 3.36 19.07 -1.01
C GLN A 19 2.06 19.69 -0.47
N MET A 20 2.19 20.55 0.54
CA MET A 20 1.07 21.16 1.24
C MET A 20 1.30 22.66 1.47
N VAL A 21 0.20 23.41 1.53
CA VAL A 21 0.18 24.82 1.90
C VAL A 21 -0.72 25.04 3.11
N LYS A 22 -0.32 25.98 3.96
CA LYS A 22 -1.10 26.45 5.10
C LYS A 22 -1.99 27.61 4.65
N ILE A 23 -3.31 27.44 4.76
CA ILE A 23 -4.30 28.48 4.47
C ILE A 23 -4.93 28.94 5.77
N TYR A 24 -5.02 30.26 5.95
CA TYR A 24 -5.63 30.89 7.12
C TYR A 24 -7.07 31.30 6.81
N TYR A 25 -7.96 31.03 7.75
CA TYR A 25 -9.39 31.36 7.77
C TYR A 25 -9.70 32.19 9.02
N SER A 26 -10.92 32.71 9.14
CA SER A 26 -11.34 33.47 10.33
C SER A 26 -11.33 32.65 11.62
N ASP A 27 -11.57 31.33 11.51
CA ASP A 27 -11.65 30.36 12.61
C ASP A 27 -10.32 29.64 12.88
N GLY A 28 -9.23 29.96 12.16
CA GLY A 28 -7.93 29.33 12.35
C GLY A 28 -7.18 29.08 11.06
N HIS A 29 -6.55 27.91 10.94
CA HIS A 29 -5.78 27.55 9.74
C HIS A 29 -5.91 26.07 9.42
N ARG A 30 -5.74 25.73 8.15
CA ARG A 30 -5.80 24.34 7.65
C ARG A 30 -4.65 24.09 6.69
N TYR A 31 -4.14 22.86 6.68
CA TYR A 31 -3.20 22.41 5.66
C TYR A 31 -3.98 21.77 4.53
N ILE A 32 -3.71 22.19 3.30
CA ILE A 32 -4.34 21.65 2.09
C ILE A 32 -3.25 21.21 1.12
N ARG A 33 -3.48 20.08 0.45
CA ARG A 33 -2.55 19.52 -0.53
C ARG A 33 -2.57 20.35 -1.82
N ILE A 34 -1.39 20.64 -2.36
CA ILE A 34 -1.26 21.52 -3.53
C ILE A 34 -1.94 20.90 -4.76
N HIS A 35 -1.73 19.60 -5.04
CA HIS A 35 -2.39 18.94 -6.18
C HIS A 35 -3.92 19.01 -6.10
N GLN A 36 -4.50 18.94 -4.90
CA GLN A 36 -5.96 19.06 -4.75
C GLN A 36 -6.44 20.45 -5.16
N LEU A 37 -5.74 21.49 -4.71
CA LEU A 37 -6.09 22.86 -5.07
C LEU A 37 -5.91 23.12 -6.57
N VAL A 38 -4.84 22.61 -7.18
CA VAL A 38 -4.59 22.76 -8.62
C VAL A 38 -5.67 22.00 -9.43
N ALA A 39 -5.92 20.73 -9.10
CA ALA A 39 -6.89 19.93 -9.83
C ALA A 39 -8.31 20.50 -9.73
N ASN A 40 -8.76 20.94 -8.55
CA ASN A 40 -10.10 21.54 -8.41
C ASN A 40 -10.25 22.88 -9.15
N ALA A 41 -9.15 23.61 -9.39
CA ALA A 41 -9.20 24.91 -10.07
C ALA A 41 -8.99 24.82 -11.59
N PHE A 42 -8.20 23.85 -12.06
CA PHE A 42 -7.67 23.84 -13.43
C PHE A 42 -7.86 22.52 -14.18
N VAL A 43 -8.38 21.48 -13.54
CA VAL A 43 -8.61 20.18 -14.17
C VAL A 43 -10.09 19.85 -14.12
N GLU A 44 -10.71 19.69 -15.29
CA GLU A 44 -12.12 19.37 -15.40
C GLU A 44 -12.43 18.04 -14.70
N LYS A 45 -13.40 18.06 -13.78
CA LYS A 45 -13.78 16.88 -13.03
C LYS A 45 -14.70 16.00 -13.87
N THR A 46 -14.23 14.80 -14.19
CA THR A 46 -15.07 13.77 -14.81
C THR A 46 -16.03 13.17 -13.78
N GLU A 47 -17.29 12.98 -14.17
CA GLU A 47 -18.29 12.31 -13.33
C GLU A 47 -17.85 10.88 -12.94
N GLY A 48 -18.16 10.47 -11.71
CA GLY A 48 -17.75 9.17 -11.17
C GLY A 48 -16.27 9.06 -10.77
N LYS A 49 -15.44 10.07 -11.08
CA LYS A 49 -14.01 10.10 -10.74
C LYS A 49 -13.76 11.01 -9.54
N ASN A 50 -13.35 10.42 -8.42
CA ASN A 50 -13.27 11.10 -7.12
C ASN A 50 -11.84 11.19 -6.54
N TYR A 51 -10.85 10.66 -7.25
CA TYR A 51 -9.45 10.70 -6.84
C TYR A 51 -8.63 11.50 -7.83
N ILE A 52 -7.55 12.13 -7.37
CA ILE A 52 -6.60 12.85 -8.22
C ILE A 52 -5.34 11.98 -8.32
N ASN A 53 -4.91 11.69 -9.54
CA ASN A 53 -3.67 10.97 -9.84
C ASN A 53 -2.62 11.92 -10.42
N HIS A 54 -1.34 11.61 -10.15
CA HIS A 54 -0.18 12.23 -10.80
C HIS A 54 0.24 11.32 -11.96
N ILE A 55 0.11 11.79 -13.20
CA ILE A 55 0.34 10.98 -14.41
C ILE A 55 1.77 10.44 -14.46
N ASP A 56 2.74 11.21 -14.01
CA ASP A 56 4.16 10.84 -13.94
C ASP A 56 4.58 10.11 -12.64
N ALA A 57 3.62 9.79 -11.77
CA ALA A 57 3.86 9.25 -10.41
C ALA A 57 4.69 10.14 -9.47
N ASN A 58 5.04 11.37 -9.85
CA ASN A 58 5.79 12.29 -9.03
C ASN A 58 4.86 13.22 -8.24
N LYS A 59 4.71 12.94 -6.95
CA LYS A 59 3.84 13.69 -6.02
C LYS A 59 4.25 15.16 -5.79
N HIS A 60 5.40 15.57 -6.32
CA HIS A 60 5.89 16.96 -6.30
C HIS A 60 5.61 17.71 -7.60
N ASN A 61 5.27 17.02 -8.70
CA ASN A 61 4.90 17.64 -9.97
C ASN A 61 3.40 18.00 -9.98
N ASN A 62 3.07 19.15 -9.40
CA ASN A 62 1.70 19.62 -9.22
C ASN A 62 1.18 20.49 -10.38
N ARG A 63 1.72 20.35 -11.58
CA ARG A 63 1.22 21.07 -12.76
C ARG A 63 -0.14 20.49 -13.17
N ALA A 64 -1.06 21.34 -13.62
CA ALA A 64 -2.41 20.91 -13.99
C ALA A 64 -2.40 19.86 -15.12
N ASP A 65 -1.48 19.98 -16.07
CA ASP A 65 -1.26 19.02 -17.17
C ASP A 65 -0.73 17.65 -16.71
N ASN A 66 -0.22 17.53 -15.48
CA ASN A 66 0.23 16.29 -14.87
C ASN A 66 -0.80 15.66 -13.92
N LEU A 67 -1.98 16.27 -13.76
CA LEU A 67 -3.01 15.82 -12.84
C LEU A 67 -4.26 15.38 -13.60
N GLU A 68 -4.85 14.27 -13.18
CA GLU A 68 -6.10 13.76 -13.75
C GLU A 68 -7.05 13.28 -12.64
N TRP A 69 -8.35 13.41 -12.88
CA TRP A 69 -9.35 12.76 -12.06
C TRP A 69 -9.47 11.29 -12.47
N VAL A 70 -9.44 10.39 -11.50
CA VAL A 70 -9.52 8.94 -11.66
C VAL A 70 -10.49 8.32 -10.66
N THR A 71 -11.00 7.14 -11.00
CA THR A 71 -11.61 6.21 -10.05
C THR A 71 -10.54 5.58 -9.17
N GLN A 72 -10.96 4.97 -8.07
CA GLN A 72 -10.03 4.22 -7.20
C GLN A 72 -9.33 3.09 -7.97
N LYS A 73 -10.07 2.38 -8.83
CA LYS A 73 -9.56 1.26 -9.62
C LYS A 73 -8.47 1.68 -10.59
N GLU A 74 -8.70 2.78 -11.32
CA GLU A 74 -7.72 3.35 -12.25
C GLU A 74 -6.45 3.79 -11.50
N ASN A 75 -6.60 4.45 -10.34
CA ASN A 75 -5.45 4.89 -9.53
C ASN A 75 -4.58 3.71 -9.05
N ILE A 76 -5.22 2.63 -8.56
CA ILE A 76 -4.51 1.42 -8.14
C ILE A 76 -3.82 0.76 -9.34
N ALA A 77 -4.51 0.64 -10.48
CA ALA A 77 -3.92 0.06 -11.68
C ALA A 77 -2.70 0.87 -12.17
N HIS A 78 -2.78 2.20 -12.12
CA HIS A 78 -1.66 3.08 -12.42
C HIS A 78 -0.47 2.86 -11.47
N ALA A 79 -0.72 2.78 -10.15
CA ALA A 79 0.32 2.52 -9.17
C ALA A 79 1.04 1.17 -9.40
N TRP A 80 0.32 0.13 -9.80
CA TRP A 80 0.91 -1.15 -10.22
C TRP A 80 1.75 -1.01 -11.48
N LYS A 81 1.23 -0.33 -12.51
CA LYS A 81 1.95 -0.07 -13.76
C LYS A 81 3.25 0.68 -13.53
N MET A 82 3.26 1.61 -12.59
CA MET A 82 4.42 2.42 -12.22
C MET A 82 5.35 1.74 -11.20
N GLY A 83 5.06 0.49 -10.79
CA GLY A 83 5.89 -0.24 -9.81
C GLY A 83 5.89 0.37 -8.40
N LEU A 84 4.94 1.25 -8.10
CA LEU A 84 4.80 1.89 -6.79
C LEU A 84 4.23 0.94 -5.74
N CYS A 85 3.44 -0.03 -6.18
CA CYS A 85 3.00 -1.14 -5.36
C CYS A 85 4.17 -2.13 -5.21
N ARG A 86 4.84 -2.12 -4.05
CA ARG A 86 5.71 -3.25 -3.68
C ARG A 86 4.83 -4.50 -3.70
N SER A 87 5.23 -5.55 -4.42
CA SER A 87 4.60 -6.85 -4.24
C SER A 87 4.63 -7.14 -2.75
N ALA A 88 3.47 -7.40 -2.13
CA ALA A 88 3.40 -7.66 -0.71
C ALA A 88 4.48 -8.69 -0.38
N ALA A 89 5.45 -8.32 0.46
CA ALA A 89 6.56 -9.21 0.73
C ALA A 89 5.98 -10.54 1.22
N THR A 90 6.34 -11.63 0.54
CA THR A 90 5.76 -12.96 0.78
C THR A 90 6.73 -13.82 1.56
N GLY A 91 6.20 -14.82 2.26
CA GLY A 91 7.04 -15.73 3.03
C GLY A 91 7.86 -14.98 4.07
N GLU A 92 9.17 -15.26 4.10
CA GLU A 92 10.13 -14.65 5.04
C GLU A 92 10.31 -13.15 4.85
N GLY A 93 10.08 -12.64 3.63
CA GLY A 93 10.14 -11.20 3.37
C GLY A 93 9.02 -10.43 4.07
N ASN A 94 7.95 -11.11 4.49
CA ASN A 94 6.88 -10.46 5.24
C ASN A 94 7.34 -10.23 6.69
N HIS A 95 7.42 -8.96 7.11
CA HIS A 95 7.79 -8.59 8.48
C HIS A 95 6.84 -9.15 9.56
N ASN A 96 5.64 -9.59 9.17
CA ASN A 96 4.68 -10.26 10.05
C ASN A 96 4.76 -11.78 10.00
N SER A 97 5.64 -12.37 9.18
CA SER A 97 5.80 -13.82 9.13
C SER A 97 6.44 -14.32 10.42
N LYS A 98 5.81 -15.32 11.03
CA LYS A 98 6.37 -16.08 12.16
C LYS A 98 7.12 -17.34 11.72
N LEU A 99 7.09 -17.66 10.43
CA LEU A 99 7.61 -18.90 9.87
C LEU A 99 8.71 -18.60 8.87
N THR A 100 9.67 -19.51 8.81
CA THR A 100 10.77 -19.58 7.85
C THR A 100 10.46 -20.58 6.73
N ALA A 101 11.26 -20.55 5.67
CA ALA A 101 11.23 -21.55 4.62
C ALA A 101 11.55 -22.96 5.17
N ASP A 102 12.40 -23.06 6.20
CA ASP A 102 12.70 -24.32 6.87
C ASP A 102 11.51 -24.85 7.69
N ASP A 103 10.79 -23.98 8.40
CA ASP A 103 9.57 -24.38 9.12
C ASP A 103 8.52 -24.93 8.14
N VAL A 104 8.40 -24.31 6.97
CA VAL A 104 7.48 -24.75 5.90
C VAL A 104 7.87 -26.13 5.37
N ARG A 105 9.16 -26.35 5.08
CA ARG A 105 9.68 -27.66 4.66
C ARG A 105 9.44 -28.71 5.74
N TRP A 106 9.71 -28.36 6.99
CA TRP A 106 9.50 -29.24 8.14
C TRP A 106 8.03 -29.62 8.32
N ILE A 107 7.09 -28.66 8.22
CA ILE A 107 5.65 -28.95 8.27
C ILE A 107 5.25 -29.96 7.19
N ARG A 108 5.69 -29.75 5.95
CA ARG A 108 5.30 -30.61 4.81
C ARG A 108 5.89 -32.01 4.90
N ALA A 109 7.10 -32.15 5.44
CA ALA A 109 7.74 -33.44 5.64
C ALA A 109 7.12 -34.23 6.81
N ASN A 110 6.63 -33.57 7.85
CA ASN A 110 6.16 -34.23 9.07
C ASN A 110 4.64 -34.38 9.19
N ASP A 111 3.85 -33.71 8.34
CA ASP A 111 2.39 -33.83 8.35
C ASP A 111 1.96 -35.28 8.14
N ARG A 112 1.24 -35.86 9.11
CA ARG A 112 0.80 -37.27 9.09
C ARG A 112 -0.03 -37.68 7.86
N THR A 113 -0.53 -36.74 7.09
CA THR A 113 -1.25 -37.03 5.84
C THR A 113 -0.32 -37.24 4.64
N THR A 114 0.98 -37.00 4.78
CA THR A 114 2.00 -37.28 3.76
C THR A 114 2.64 -38.65 4.00
N ASN A 115 3.26 -39.22 2.96
CA ASN A 115 3.94 -40.50 3.07
C ASN A 115 5.16 -40.38 4.00
N GLY A 116 5.12 -41.06 5.15
CA GLY A 116 6.18 -41.03 6.16
C GLY A 116 6.03 -39.95 7.24
N GLY A 117 5.05 -39.05 7.12
CA GLY A 117 4.74 -38.07 8.16
C GLY A 117 4.14 -38.71 9.41
N LYS A 118 4.44 -38.18 10.60
CA LYS A 118 4.02 -38.77 11.89
C LYS A 118 3.33 -37.79 12.82
N MET A 119 3.30 -36.50 12.49
CA MET A 119 2.82 -35.45 13.40
C MET A 119 1.44 -34.93 12.99
N SER A 120 0.60 -34.62 13.97
CA SER A 120 -0.61 -33.86 13.73
C SER A 120 -0.29 -32.39 13.48
N ARG A 121 -1.14 -31.75 12.69
CA ARG A 121 -1.03 -30.31 12.41
C ARG A 121 -1.18 -29.45 13.66
N GLN A 122 -1.86 -29.94 14.70
CA GLN A 122 -2.00 -29.23 15.98
C GLN A 122 -0.69 -29.25 16.76
N GLU A 123 0.01 -30.38 16.79
CA GLU A 123 1.32 -30.49 17.45
C GLU A 123 2.34 -29.57 16.76
N MET A 124 2.40 -29.59 15.43
CA MET A 124 3.27 -28.69 14.66
C MET A 124 2.94 -27.20 14.90
N ALA A 125 1.65 -26.88 14.99
CA ALA A 125 1.19 -25.52 15.29
C ALA A 125 1.64 -25.04 16.67
N ASN A 126 1.56 -25.90 17.68
CA ASN A 126 1.99 -25.60 19.04
C ASN A 126 3.51 -25.39 19.11
N ILE A 127 4.30 -26.25 18.45
CA ILE A 127 5.77 -26.15 18.40
C ILE A 127 6.22 -24.83 17.78
N LEU A 128 5.59 -24.45 16.67
CA LEU A 128 5.96 -23.26 15.90
C LEU A 128 5.25 -21.97 16.38
N GLY A 129 4.39 -22.06 17.40
CA GLY A 129 3.66 -20.91 17.93
C GLY A 129 2.72 -20.24 16.92
N VAL A 130 2.13 -21.02 16.02
CA VAL A 130 1.20 -20.56 14.97
C VAL A 130 -0.16 -21.24 15.06
N SER A 131 -1.13 -20.78 14.28
CA SER A 131 -2.45 -21.41 14.25
C SER A 131 -2.43 -22.72 13.46
N ASN A 132 -3.26 -23.68 13.88
CA ASN A 132 -3.51 -24.92 13.14
C ASN A 132 -3.94 -24.65 11.68
N VAL A 133 -4.72 -23.57 11.47
CA VAL A 133 -5.17 -23.13 10.14
C VAL A 133 -3.98 -22.74 9.26
N ALA A 134 -2.97 -22.06 9.81
CA ALA A 134 -1.76 -21.71 9.07
C ALA A 134 -1.01 -22.96 8.63
N VAL A 135 -0.77 -23.91 9.54
CA VAL A 135 -0.15 -25.20 9.26
C VAL A 135 -0.93 -25.98 8.20
N THR A 136 -2.26 -26.03 8.31
CA THR A 136 -3.14 -26.69 7.33
C THR A 136 -3.02 -26.07 5.93
N LYS A 137 -2.97 -24.73 5.82
CA LYS A 137 -2.77 -24.06 4.53
C LYS A 137 -1.39 -24.35 3.95
N ILE A 138 -0.36 -24.43 4.78
CA ILE A 138 1.01 -24.73 4.36
C ILE A 138 1.15 -26.18 3.87
N ALA A 139 0.64 -27.14 4.65
CA ALA A 139 0.65 -28.56 4.31
C ALA A 139 -0.12 -28.83 3.00
N ASN A 140 -1.28 -28.19 2.83
CA ASN A 140 -2.07 -28.31 1.61
C ASN A 140 -1.55 -27.43 0.44
N ARG A 141 -0.35 -26.84 0.55
CA ARG A 141 0.26 -25.96 -0.48
C ARG A 141 -0.61 -24.77 -0.92
N LYS A 142 -1.53 -24.33 -0.07
CA LYS A 142 -2.37 -23.14 -0.29
C LYS A 142 -1.67 -21.84 0.13
N ALA A 143 -0.69 -21.94 1.03
CA ALA A 143 0.24 -20.87 1.41
C ALA A 143 1.69 -21.30 1.12
N TRP A 144 2.60 -20.31 1.02
CA TRP A 144 4.02 -20.55 0.70
C TRP A 144 4.23 -21.38 -0.57
N LYS A 145 3.53 -20.99 -1.65
CA LYS A 145 3.51 -21.71 -2.93
C LYS A 145 4.86 -21.77 -3.66
N HIS A 146 5.79 -20.88 -3.29
CA HIS A 146 7.12 -20.76 -3.89
C HIS A 146 8.18 -21.63 -3.19
N ILE A 147 7.84 -22.26 -2.07
CA ILE A 147 8.68 -23.25 -1.40
C ILE A 147 8.16 -24.62 -1.82
N ASP A 148 9.04 -25.60 -1.96
CA ASP A 148 8.71 -26.99 -2.30
C ASP A 148 8.35 -27.86 -1.09
#